data_AF-A0A938N9F3-F1
#
_entry.id   AF-A0A938N9F3-F1
#
_cell.length_a   1.000
_cell.length_b   1.000
_cell.length_c   1.000
_cell.angle_alpha   90.00
_cell.angle_beta   90.00
_cell.angle_gamma   90.00
#
_symmetry.space_group_name_H-M   'P 1'
#
loop_
_entity.id
_entity.type
_entity.pdbx_description
1 polymer ?
#
loop_
_entity_poly.entity_id
_entity_poly.type
_entity_poly.pdbx_seq_one_letter_code
_entity_poly.pdbx_strand_id
1 'polypeptide(L)'
;MLQTFSQDDHAVRAQASLKSIRSRWPGLEGAYVRQVGGGSAVLIGTFSGPTDPRAKQQLDHVKQIVDGRTRPFALAMLTRFETNPGALGQFDLRRARERFPNQNPLYSVQVAVWSDLGSGELSLADVKQRAESYCKQLRTRGIEAYVFHDGGTKTSSVCVGVFGKDAYDPRSTLYSAEVEAVFRRFPKHLVNGEPLMLPFDKSDPSKLRAQPPTLVEVPK
;
A
#
# COMPACT_ATOMS: atom_id res chain seq x y z
N MET A 1 -16.98 -0.22 7.62
CA MET A 1 -17.15 -1.69 7.70
C MET A 1 -18.37 -1.99 8.53
N LEU A 2 -19.27 -2.79 7.98
CA LEU A 2 -20.54 -3.17 8.59
C LEU A 2 -20.45 -4.53 9.28
N GLN A 3 -19.82 -5.51 8.62
CA GLN A 3 -19.68 -6.88 9.13
C GLN A 3 -18.46 -7.59 8.52
N THR A 4 -17.90 -8.57 9.21
CA THR A 4 -16.79 -9.44 8.73
C THR A 4 -17.15 -10.92 8.86
N PHE A 5 -16.53 -11.74 8.01
CA PHE A 5 -16.74 -13.17 7.89
C PHE A 5 -15.38 -13.86 7.69
N SER A 6 -15.14 -14.94 8.40
CA SER A 6 -13.84 -15.65 8.41
C SER A 6 -13.97 -17.18 8.36
N GLN A 7 -15.20 -17.69 8.18
CA GLN A 7 -15.47 -19.12 8.03
C GLN A 7 -15.12 -19.61 6.61
N ASP A 8 -15.04 -20.92 6.38
CA ASP A 8 -14.71 -21.49 5.06
C ASP A 8 -15.65 -21.02 3.92
N ASP A 9 -16.92 -20.72 4.25
CA ASP A 9 -17.93 -20.20 3.34
C ASP A 9 -18.10 -18.66 3.42
N HIS A 10 -17.07 -17.94 3.91
CA HIS A 10 -17.12 -16.50 4.19
C HIS A 10 -17.65 -15.67 3.02
N ALA A 11 -17.28 -16.02 1.79
CA ALA A 11 -17.68 -15.28 0.59
C ALA A 11 -19.20 -15.39 0.35
N VAL A 12 -19.75 -16.60 0.49
CA VAL A 12 -21.19 -16.85 0.32
C VAL A 12 -21.99 -16.14 1.40
N ARG A 13 -21.53 -16.23 2.66
CA ARG A 13 -22.17 -15.54 3.80
C ARG A 13 -22.13 -14.02 3.67
N ALA A 14 -21.00 -13.46 3.24
CA ALA A 14 -20.87 -12.04 3.03
C ALA A 14 -21.83 -11.53 1.95
N GLN A 15 -21.99 -12.29 0.85
CA GLN A 15 -22.95 -11.95 -0.21
C GLN A 15 -24.40 -12.08 0.24
N ALA A 16 -24.75 -13.11 1.01
CA ALA A 16 -26.08 -13.26 1.59
C ALA A 16 -26.40 -12.11 2.57
N SER A 17 -25.45 -11.75 3.43
CA SER A 17 -25.59 -10.60 4.34
C SER A 17 -25.74 -9.29 3.58
N LEU A 18 -24.94 -9.05 2.53
CA LEU A 18 -25.06 -7.86 1.69
C LEU A 18 -26.47 -7.72 1.09
N LYS A 19 -27.04 -8.79 0.55
CA LYS A 19 -28.41 -8.79 0.01
C LYS A 19 -29.43 -8.42 1.09
N SER A 20 -29.33 -9.03 2.27
CA SER A 20 -30.21 -8.71 3.40
C SER A 20 -30.06 -7.25 3.85
N ILE A 21 -28.83 -6.73 3.89
CA ILE A 21 -28.54 -5.36 4.31
C ILE A 21 -29.18 -4.36 3.35
N ARG A 22 -28.92 -4.51 2.05
CA ARG A 22 -29.48 -3.62 1.02
C ARG A 22 -31.01 -3.67 0.96
N SER A 23 -31.60 -4.84 1.21
CA SER A 23 -33.07 -4.99 1.21
C SER A 23 -33.73 -4.38 2.44
N ARG A 24 -33.08 -4.41 3.61
CA ARG A 24 -33.70 -4.01 4.88
C ARG A 24 -33.44 -2.55 5.23
N TRP A 25 -32.32 -1.96 4.79
CA TRP A 25 -31.95 -0.59 5.10
C TRP A 25 -31.64 0.21 3.82
N PRO A 26 -32.59 1.01 3.30
CA PRO A 26 -32.41 1.78 2.06
C PRO A 26 -31.20 2.73 2.06
N GLY A 27 -30.83 3.27 3.24
CA GLY A 27 -29.61 4.08 3.39
C GLY A 27 -28.29 3.33 3.15
N LEU A 28 -28.35 2.02 2.95
CA LEU A 28 -27.19 1.13 2.75
C LEU A 28 -27.15 0.47 1.37
N GLU A 29 -27.89 0.97 0.38
CA GLU A 29 -27.86 0.45 -1.01
C GLU A 29 -26.44 0.40 -1.59
N GLY A 30 -25.61 1.40 -1.27
CA GLY A 30 -24.20 1.48 -1.69
C GLY A 30 -23.26 0.53 -0.96
N ALA A 31 -23.76 -0.37 -0.10
CA ALA A 31 -22.92 -1.37 0.56
C ALA A 31 -22.34 -2.36 -0.46
N TYR A 32 -21.17 -2.95 -0.21
CA TYR A 32 -20.52 -3.92 -1.10
C TYR A 32 -19.68 -4.92 -0.31
N VAL A 33 -19.37 -6.07 -0.91
CA VAL A 33 -18.49 -7.08 -0.32
C VAL A 33 -17.07 -6.92 -0.85
N ARG A 34 -16.08 -7.08 0.02
CA ARG A 34 -14.67 -7.18 -0.34
C ARG A 34 -14.00 -8.34 0.37
N GLN A 35 -13.12 -9.05 -0.32
CA GLN A 35 -12.21 -10.01 0.32
C GLN A 35 -11.10 -9.28 1.08
N VAL A 36 -10.83 -9.71 2.31
CA VAL A 36 -9.91 -9.04 3.22
C VAL A 36 -9.14 -10.10 3.99
N GLY A 37 -7.81 -10.16 3.79
CA GLY A 37 -6.99 -11.27 4.32
C GLY A 37 -7.57 -12.64 3.91
N GLY A 38 -7.71 -13.55 4.88
CA GLY A 38 -8.35 -14.86 4.70
C GLY A 38 -9.88 -14.88 4.88
N GLY A 39 -10.58 -13.75 4.69
CA GLY A 39 -12.02 -13.64 4.90
C GLY A 39 -12.72 -12.65 3.97
N SER A 40 -13.90 -12.18 4.38
CA SER A 40 -14.69 -11.18 3.65
C SER A 40 -15.33 -10.15 4.57
N ALA A 41 -15.46 -8.92 4.09
CA ALA A 41 -16.11 -7.84 4.80
C ALA A 41 -17.21 -7.20 3.95
N VAL A 42 -18.30 -6.81 4.61
CA VAL A 42 -19.35 -5.95 4.04
C VAL A 42 -19.03 -4.51 4.42
N LEU A 43 -18.95 -3.65 3.41
CA LEU A 43 -18.45 -2.29 3.47
C LEU A 43 -19.49 -1.33 2.90
N ILE A 44 -19.36 -0.04 3.21
CA ILE A 44 -20.14 1.02 2.58
C ILE A 44 -19.28 2.26 2.42
N GLY A 45 -19.40 2.90 1.26
CA GLY A 45 -18.63 4.07 0.90
C GLY A 45 -17.15 3.80 0.63
N THR A 46 -16.51 4.82 0.06
CA THR A 46 -15.06 4.91 -0.18
C THR A 46 -14.66 6.33 0.12
N PHE A 47 -13.67 6.51 0.99
CA PHE A 47 -13.30 7.81 1.54
C PHE A 47 -11.80 8.04 1.38
N SER A 48 -11.41 9.32 1.34
CA SER A 48 -10.01 9.72 1.19
C SER A 48 -9.14 9.41 2.42
N GLY A 49 -9.77 9.24 3.58
CA GLY A 49 -9.11 8.91 4.85
C GLY A 49 -10.06 9.02 6.05
N PRO A 50 -9.58 8.75 7.27
CA PRO A 50 -10.39 8.81 8.49
C PRO A 50 -10.84 10.23 8.89
N THR A 51 -10.18 11.26 8.35
CA THR A 51 -10.51 12.67 8.60
C THR A 51 -11.49 13.25 7.58
N ASP A 52 -11.87 12.51 6.53
CA ASP A 52 -12.84 12.93 5.52
C ASP A 52 -14.21 13.21 6.18
N PRO A 53 -14.78 14.42 6.08
CA PRO A 53 -16.07 14.75 6.70
C PRO A 53 -17.19 13.79 6.26
N ARG A 54 -17.14 13.30 5.02
CA ARG A 54 -18.11 12.32 4.50
C ARG A 54 -17.96 10.95 5.18
N ALA A 55 -16.75 10.57 5.57
CA ALA A 55 -16.52 9.32 6.31
C ALA A 55 -17.15 9.38 7.70
N LYS A 56 -17.00 10.51 8.40
CA LYS A 56 -17.63 10.75 9.70
C LYS A 56 -19.15 10.73 9.59
N GLN A 57 -19.70 11.50 8.65
CA GLN A 57 -21.14 11.55 8.41
C GLN A 57 -21.73 10.17 8.08
N GLN A 58 -21.08 9.39 7.20
CA GLN A 58 -21.54 8.04 6.88
C GLN A 58 -21.45 7.10 8.09
N LEU A 59 -20.36 7.18 8.87
CA LEU A 59 -20.20 6.33 10.06
C LEU A 59 -21.28 6.63 11.11
N ASP A 60 -21.55 7.91 11.35
CA ASP A 60 -22.57 8.36 12.30
C ASP A 60 -23.96 7.92 11.84
N HIS A 61 -24.28 8.10 10.56
CA HIS A 61 -25.54 7.63 9.97
C HIS A 61 -25.72 6.12 10.16
N VAL A 62 -24.70 5.32 9.83
CA VAL A 62 -24.73 3.86 9.98
C VAL A 62 -24.94 3.44 11.43
N LYS A 63 -24.24 4.07 12.39
CA LYS A 63 -24.34 3.74 13.82
C LYS A 63 -25.68 4.11 14.44
N GLN A 64 -26.38 5.08 13.86
CA GLN A 64 -27.70 5.53 14.30
C GLN A 64 -28.86 4.67 13.77
N ILE A 65 -28.61 3.71 12.86
CA ILE A 65 -29.64 2.79 12.38
C ILE A 65 -30.16 1.93 13.54
N VAL A 66 -31.48 1.96 13.71
CA VAL A 66 -32.23 1.15 14.68
C VAL A 66 -33.16 0.21 13.91
N ASP A 67 -33.13 -1.07 14.27
CA ASP A 67 -34.07 -2.10 13.78
C ASP A 67 -34.76 -2.73 15.00
N GLY A 68 -36.00 -2.32 15.25
CA GLY A 68 -36.74 -2.64 16.47
C GLY A 68 -36.03 -2.12 17.73
N ARG A 69 -35.58 -3.03 18.60
CA ARG A 69 -34.80 -2.71 19.82
C ARG A 69 -33.29 -2.85 19.63
N THR A 70 -32.84 -3.14 18.41
CA THR A 70 -31.42 -3.43 18.13
C THR A 70 -30.76 -2.33 17.32
N ARG A 71 -29.45 -2.17 17.51
CA ARG A 71 -28.59 -1.31 16.68
C ARG A 71 -27.62 -2.20 15.90
N PRO A 72 -28.02 -2.70 14.72
CA PRO A 72 -27.28 -3.75 14.00
C PRO A 72 -25.86 -3.33 13.64
N PHE A 73 -25.60 -2.03 13.50
CA PHE A 73 -24.30 -1.48 13.10
C PHE A 73 -23.65 -0.59 14.17
N ALA A 74 -24.00 -0.77 15.45
CA ALA A 74 -23.39 0.01 16.54
C ALA A 74 -21.86 -0.10 16.57
N LEU A 75 -21.32 -1.25 16.16
CA LEU A 75 -19.89 -1.55 16.08
C LEU A 75 -19.25 -1.23 14.72
N ALA A 76 -19.97 -0.55 13.81
CA ALA A 76 -19.40 -0.13 12.55
C ALA A 76 -18.15 0.73 12.78
N MET A 77 -17.16 0.55 11.92
CA MET A 77 -15.89 1.27 12.03
C MET A 77 -15.35 1.66 10.66
N LEU A 78 -14.55 2.72 10.62
CA LEU A 78 -13.70 3.02 9.47
C LEU A 78 -12.58 2.01 9.42
N THR A 79 -12.28 1.52 8.23
CA THR A 79 -11.20 0.56 8.01
C THR A 79 -10.53 0.90 6.69
N ARG A 80 -9.23 0.60 6.63
CA ARG A 80 -8.44 0.76 5.42
C ARG A 80 -8.31 -0.62 4.77
N PHE A 81 -8.59 -0.66 3.48
CA PHE A 81 -8.18 -1.77 2.63
C PHE A 81 -7.19 -1.24 1.61
N GLU A 82 -6.29 -2.10 1.16
CA GLU A 82 -5.43 -1.78 0.03
C GLU A 82 -6.31 -1.31 -1.12
N THR A 83 -5.94 -0.20 -1.74
CA THR A 83 -6.68 0.31 -2.90
C THR A 83 -6.53 -0.72 -4.01
N ASN A 84 -7.63 -1.08 -4.67
CA ASN A 84 -7.52 -1.88 -5.88
C ASN A 84 -6.70 -1.03 -6.86
N PRO A 85 -5.55 -1.49 -7.35
CA PRO A 85 -4.54 -0.60 -7.93
C PRO A 85 -4.92 0.07 -9.25
N GLY A 86 -6.14 -0.15 -9.75
CA GLY A 86 -6.48 0.16 -11.13
C GLY A 86 -5.70 -0.72 -12.09
N ALA A 87 -5.62 -0.31 -13.36
CA ALA A 87 -4.76 -0.98 -14.32
C ALA A 87 -3.28 -0.81 -13.91
N LEU A 88 -2.56 -1.93 -13.80
CA LEU A 88 -1.13 -1.90 -13.51
C LEU A 88 -0.37 -1.27 -14.67
N GLY A 89 0.38 -0.21 -14.39
CA GLY A 89 1.28 0.43 -15.35
C GLY A 89 2.33 -0.55 -15.90
N GLN A 90 2.98 -0.19 -17.00
CA GLN A 90 3.96 -1.04 -17.68
C GLN A 90 5.10 -1.51 -16.75
N PHE A 91 5.54 -0.64 -15.85
CA PHE A 91 6.65 -0.90 -14.93
C PHE A 91 6.19 -1.07 -13.48
N ASP A 92 4.93 -1.40 -13.26
CA ASP A 92 4.41 -1.64 -11.90
C ASP A 92 5.17 -2.82 -11.26
N LEU A 93 5.65 -2.62 -10.03
CA LEU A 93 6.46 -3.60 -9.30
C LEU A 93 5.74 -4.94 -9.13
N ARG A 94 4.41 -4.98 -9.04
CA ARG A 94 3.66 -6.24 -8.91
C ARG A 94 3.74 -7.11 -10.15
N ARG A 95 3.96 -6.50 -11.33
CA ARG A 95 4.18 -7.28 -12.58
C ARG A 95 5.45 -8.11 -12.50
N ALA A 96 6.41 -7.79 -11.62
CA ALA A 96 7.55 -8.66 -11.38
C ALA A 96 7.12 -10.08 -10.97
N ARG A 97 6.00 -10.22 -10.24
CA ARG A 97 5.48 -11.52 -9.81
C ARG A 97 5.00 -12.39 -10.97
N GLU A 98 4.57 -11.79 -12.08
CA GLU A 98 4.19 -12.52 -13.30
C GLU A 98 5.39 -13.33 -13.84
N ARG A 99 6.61 -12.82 -13.68
CA ARG A 99 7.84 -13.52 -14.09
C ARG A 99 8.33 -14.54 -13.08
N PHE A 100 7.90 -14.45 -11.82
CA PHE A 100 8.35 -15.30 -10.71
C PHE A 100 7.16 -15.89 -9.91
N PRO A 101 6.25 -16.63 -10.56
CA PRO A 101 4.98 -17.04 -9.95
C PRO A 101 5.13 -17.96 -8.74
N ASN A 102 6.24 -18.70 -8.64
CA ASN A 102 6.50 -19.68 -7.58
C ASN A 102 7.50 -19.19 -6.52
N GLN A 103 7.91 -17.92 -6.56
CA GLN A 103 8.85 -17.36 -5.59
C GLN A 103 8.11 -16.52 -4.56
N ASN A 104 8.20 -16.98 -3.30
CA ASN A 104 7.69 -16.26 -2.15
C ASN A 104 8.62 -16.53 -0.95
N PRO A 105 9.20 -15.49 -0.32
CA PRO A 105 9.08 -14.07 -0.64
C PRO A 105 9.80 -13.67 -1.94
N LEU A 106 9.45 -12.50 -2.46
CA LEU A 106 10.12 -11.84 -3.57
C LEU A 106 10.51 -10.44 -3.10
N TYR A 107 11.72 -10.00 -3.38
CA TYR A 107 12.28 -8.74 -2.89
C TYR A 107 12.71 -7.81 -4.02
N SER A 108 12.80 -6.52 -3.72
CA SER A 108 13.39 -5.49 -4.59
C SER A 108 14.08 -4.45 -3.71
N VAL A 109 15.03 -3.68 -4.26
CA VAL A 109 15.70 -2.62 -3.49
C VAL A 109 15.02 -1.29 -3.76
N GLN A 110 14.40 -0.68 -2.75
CA GLN A 110 13.81 0.65 -2.84
C GLN A 110 14.90 1.72 -2.82
N VAL A 111 15.11 2.37 -3.96
CA VAL A 111 16.15 3.41 -4.13
C VAL A 111 15.61 4.83 -4.01
N ALA A 112 14.30 5.02 -4.21
CA ALA A 112 13.67 6.33 -4.10
C ALA A 112 12.19 6.26 -3.74
N VAL A 113 11.67 7.32 -3.12
CA VAL A 113 10.24 7.53 -2.81
C VAL A 113 9.81 8.94 -3.16
N TRP A 114 8.63 9.09 -3.74
CA TRP A 114 7.94 10.37 -3.89
C TRP A 114 6.72 10.43 -2.98
N SER A 115 6.51 11.57 -2.33
CA SER A 115 5.37 11.85 -1.47
C SER A 115 5.20 13.35 -1.31
N ASP A 116 3.95 13.77 -1.14
CA ASP A 116 3.63 15.13 -0.69
C ASP A 116 4.05 15.40 0.76
N LEU A 117 4.38 14.34 1.53
CA LEU A 117 4.76 14.41 2.95
C LEU A 117 3.74 15.14 3.84
N GLY A 118 2.50 15.32 3.34
CA GLY A 118 1.44 16.06 4.02
C GLY A 118 1.52 17.58 3.88
N SER A 119 2.40 18.11 3.01
CA SER A 119 2.55 19.54 2.78
C SER A 119 1.38 20.16 2.00
N GLY A 120 0.69 19.37 1.16
CA GLY A 120 -0.34 19.83 0.24
C GLY A 120 0.20 20.50 -1.03
N GLU A 121 1.52 20.52 -1.23
CA GLU A 121 2.19 21.17 -2.36
C GLU A 121 2.20 20.28 -3.61
N LEU A 122 2.20 18.95 -3.44
CA LEU A 122 2.22 18.00 -4.54
C LEU A 122 0.89 17.27 -4.66
N SER A 123 0.31 17.30 -5.87
CA SER A 123 -0.83 16.44 -6.16
C SER A 123 -0.40 14.97 -6.24
N LEU A 124 -1.35 14.05 -6.03
CA LEU A 124 -1.07 12.62 -6.24
C LEU A 124 -0.65 12.30 -7.67
N ALA A 125 -1.13 13.07 -8.65
CA ALA A 125 -0.73 12.90 -10.05
C ALA A 125 0.75 13.28 -10.23
N ASP A 126 1.20 14.38 -9.62
CA ASP A 126 2.61 14.81 -9.66
C ASP A 126 3.53 13.79 -8.99
N VAL A 127 3.13 13.26 -7.83
CA VAL A 127 3.86 12.21 -7.11
C VAL A 127 4.07 10.99 -8.01
N LYS A 128 3.00 10.50 -8.66
CA LYS A 128 3.06 9.36 -9.58
C LYS A 128 3.94 9.66 -10.79
N GLN A 129 3.71 10.79 -11.45
CA GLN A 129 4.43 11.18 -12.65
C GLN A 129 5.94 11.32 -12.41
N ARG A 130 6.35 11.88 -11.27
CA ARG A 130 7.77 12.04 -10.91
C ARG A 130 8.43 10.68 -10.68
N ALA A 131 7.77 9.78 -9.95
CA ALA A 131 8.27 8.42 -9.71
C ALA A 131 8.36 7.61 -11.02
N GLU A 132 7.33 7.65 -11.87
CA GLU A 132 7.33 7.01 -13.19
C GLU A 132 8.43 7.57 -14.10
N SER A 133 8.64 8.89 -14.08
CA SER A 133 9.69 9.55 -14.85
C SER A 133 11.08 9.10 -14.41
N TYR A 134 11.32 9.00 -13.10
CA TYR A 134 12.60 8.51 -12.57
C TYR A 134 12.80 7.02 -12.91
N CYS A 135 11.78 6.19 -12.73
CA CYS A 135 11.80 4.78 -13.15
C CYS A 135 12.17 4.65 -14.64
N LYS A 136 11.52 5.43 -15.51
CA LYS A 136 11.83 5.46 -16.95
C LYS A 136 13.27 5.87 -17.22
N GLN A 137 13.80 6.88 -16.53
CA GLN A 137 15.20 7.30 -16.68
C GLN A 137 16.18 6.17 -16.31
N LEU A 138 15.92 5.43 -15.23
CA LEU A 138 16.73 4.26 -14.87
C LEU A 138 16.67 3.20 -15.97
N ARG A 139 15.48 2.89 -16.49
CA ARG A 139 15.31 1.89 -17.56
C ARG A 139 16.01 2.29 -18.86
N THR A 140 15.99 3.56 -19.24
CA THR A 140 16.76 4.07 -20.40
C THR A 140 18.27 3.84 -20.24
N ARG A 141 18.78 3.77 -19.00
CA ARG A 141 20.18 3.45 -18.69
C ARG A 141 20.45 1.95 -18.54
N GLY A 142 19.52 1.10 -18.95
CA GLY A 142 19.62 -0.35 -18.84
C GLY A 142 19.49 -0.89 -17.42
N ILE A 143 18.96 -0.10 -16.47
CA ILE A 143 18.72 -0.56 -15.11
C ILE A 143 17.31 -1.16 -15.04
N GLU A 144 17.21 -2.37 -14.50
CA GLU A 144 15.92 -2.99 -14.20
C GLU A 144 15.26 -2.25 -13.03
N ALA A 145 14.34 -1.33 -13.33
CA ALA A 145 13.63 -0.52 -12.35
C ALA A 145 12.11 -0.66 -12.47
N TYR A 146 11.43 -0.54 -11.34
CA TYR A 146 9.99 -0.67 -11.18
C TYR A 146 9.45 0.49 -10.35
N VAL A 147 8.16 0.77 -10.51
CA VAL A 147 7.43 1.73 -9.68
C VAL A 147 6.32 1.03 -8.90
N PHE A 148 6.13 1.40 -7.64
CA PHE A 148 5.01 0.95 -6.84
C PHE A 148 4.26 2.18 -6.30
N HIS A 149 2.97 2.28 -6.65
CA HIS A 149 2.10 3.34 -6.16
C HIS A 149 1.28 2.81 -4.99
N ASP A 150 1.57 3.30 -3.78
CA ASP A 150 0.80 2.99 -2.59
C ASP A 150 -0.29 4.05 -2.38
N GLY A 151 -1.52 3.71 -2.76
CA GLY A 151 -2.68 4.58 -2.54
C GLY A 151 -3.05 4.77 -1.07
N GLY A 152 -2.61 3.88 -0.17
CA GLY A 152 -2.85 3.97 1.26
C GLY A 152 -1.96 4.99 1.96
N THR A 153 -0.67 5.03 1.62
CA THR A 153 0.27 6.03 2.14
C THR A 153 0.42 7.26 1.24
N LYS A 154 -0.22 7.25 0.06
CA LYS A 154 -0.11 8.31 -0.95
C LYS A 154 1.35 8.52 -1.42
N THR A 155 2.14 7.45 -1.41
CA THR A 155 3.54 7.47 -1.84
C THR A 155 3.75 6.71 -3.13
N SER A 156 4.84 6.99 -3.83
CA SER A 156 5.29 6.22 -4.99
C SER A 156 6.75 5.85 -4.84
N SER A 157 7.02 4.56 -4.68
CA SER A 157 8.37 4.01 -4.52
C SER A 157 8.93 3.60 -5.87
N VAL A 158 10.22 3.85 -6.10
CA VAL A 158 10.98 3.29 -7.22
C VAL A 158 11.96 2.26 -6.68
N CYS A 159 11.86 1.05 -7.22
CA CYS A 159 12.64 -0.10 -6.79
C CYS A 159 13.49 -0.65 -7.94
N VAL A 160 14.64 -1.25 -7.61
CA VAL A 160 15.61 -1.77 -8.57
C VAL A 160 15.84 -3.25 -8.33
N GLY A 161 15.82 -4.01 -9.42
CA GLY A 161 16.01 -5.46 -9.43
C GLY A 161 14.86 -6.24 -8.80
N VAL A 162 14.88 -7.55 -9.01
CA VAL A 162 13.94 -8.49 -8.37
C VAL A 162 14.75 -9.68 -7.88
N PHE A 163 14.61 -10.01 -6.60
CA PHE A 163 15.44 -11.00 -5.92
C PHE A 163 14.55 -12.03 -5.23
N GLY A 164 14.94 -13.30 -5.30
CA GLY A 164 14.22 -14.38 -4.63
C GLY A 164 14.48 -14.40 -3.12
N LYS A 165 14.04 -15.48 -2.47
CA LYS A 165 14.18 -15.71 -1.02
C LYS A 165 15.63 -15.60 -0.49
N ASP A 166 16.63 -15.84 -1.34
CA ASP A 166 18.05 -15.83 -0.96
C ASP A 166 18.65 -14.40 -0.99
N ALA A 167 17.83 -13.37 -1.24
CA ALA A 167 18.25 -11.96 -1.25
C ALA A 167 18.87 -11.49 0.08
N TYR A 168 18.42 -12.07 1.18
CA TYR A 168 18.85 -11.76 2.54
C TYR A 168 18.84 -13.05 3.37
N ASP A 169 19.98 -13.36 4.00
CA ASP A 169 20.08 -14.48 4.93
C ASP A 169 19.83 -13.99 6.36
N PRO A 170 18.72 -14.39 7.01
CA PRO A 170 18.42 -13.96 8.37
C PRO A 170 19.40 -14.51 9.42
N ARG A 171 20.17 -15.56 9.11
CA ARG A 171 21.16 -16.13 10.05
C ARG A 171 22.44 -15.33 10.08
N SER A 172 23.00 -15.01 8.91
CA SER A 172 24.23 -14.23 8.79
C SER A 172 23.98 -12.71 8.74
N THR A 173 22.73 -12.28 8.51
CA THR A 173 22.33 -10.89 8.27
C THR A 173 22.97 -10.26 7.02
N LEU A 174 23.50 -11.09 6.12
CA LEU A 174 24.13 -10.67 4.89
C LEU A 174 23.12 -10.61 3.74
N TYR A 175 23.39 -9.71 2.81
CA TYR A 175 22.68 -9.63 1.54
C TYR A 175 23.37 -10.50 0.48
N SER A 176 22.60 -10.97 -0.49
CA SER A 176 23.16 -11.57 -1.71
C SER A 176 24.07 -10.59 -2.46
N ALA A 177 25.03 -11.12 -3.23
CA ALA A 177 25.99 -10.30 -3.99
C ALA A 177 25.29 -9.34 -4.97
N GLU A 178 24.16 -9.77 -5.54
CA GLU A 178 23.36 -8.99 -6.46
C GLU A 178 22.66 -7.82 -5.76
N VAL A 179 22.14 -8.02 -4.54
CA VAL A 179 21.57 -6.94 -3.73
C VAL A 179 22.65 -5.95 -3.31
N GLU A 180 23.82 -6.44 -2.88
CA GLU A 180 24.95 -5.56 -2.56
C GLU A 180 25.42 -4.73 -3.76
N ALA A 181 25.41 -5.31 -4.97
CA ALA A 181 25.74 -4.58 -6.18
C ALA A 181 24.77 -3.41 -6.41
N VAL A 182 23.49 -3.58 -6.10
CA VAL A 182 22.52 -2.47 -6.14
C VAL A 182 22.83 -1.43 -5.07
N PHE A 183 23.12 -1.81 -3.82
CA PHE A 183 23.49 -0.85 -2.78
C PHE A 183 24.76 -0.05 -3.12
N ARG A 184 25.75 -0.68 -3.75
CA ARG A 184 26.96 0.02 -4.20
C ARG A 184 26.66 0.99 -5.35
N ARG A 185 25.75 0.62 -6.27
CA ARG A 185 25.34 1.47 -7.40
C ARG A 185 24.45 2.64 -6.97
N PHE A 186 23.64 2.44 -5.93
CA PHE A 186 22.74 3.42 -5.36
C PHE A 186 23.07 3.62 -3.87
N PRO A 187 24.10 4.41 -3.53
CA PRO A 187 24.53 4.52 -2.13
C PRO A 187 23.58 5.35 -1.25
N LYS A 188 22.61 6.04 -1.84
CA LYS A 188 21.70 6.97 -1.15
C LYS A 188 20.26 6.68 -1.53
N HIS A 189 19.40 6.60 -0.54
CA HIS A 189 17.95 6.58 -0.71
C HIS A 189 17.45 7.99 -0.97
N LEU A 190 16.64 8.17 -2.02
CA LEU A 190 16.10 9.47 -2.40
C LEU A 190 14.67 9.66 -1.90
N VAL A 191 14.35 10.84 -1.40
CA VAL A 191 12.98 11.30 -1.11
C VAL A 191 12.72 12.54 -1.95
N ASN A 192 11.73 12.49 -2.83
CA ASN A 192 11.41 13.54 -3.79
C ASN A 192 12.59 13.96 -4.69
N GLY A 193 13.56 13.06 -4.92
CA GLY A 193 14.76 13.31 -5.74
C GLY A 193 16.00 13.74 -4.96
N GLU A 194 15.83 14.08 -3.68
CA GLU A 194 16.90 14.52 -2.77
C GLU A 194 17.35 13.36 -1.86
N PRO A 195 18.63 13.21 -1.51
CA PRO A 195 19.05 12.23 -0.52
C PRO A 195 18.36 12.43 0.83
N LEU A 196 17.79 11.37 1.40
CA LEU A 196 17.28 11.43 2.77
C LEU A 196 18.44 11.48 3.75
N MET A 197 18.59 12.62 4.43
CA MET A 197 19.61 12.82 5.45
C MET A 197 19.03 12.51 6.83
N LEU A 198 19.71 11.64 7.57
CA LEU A 198 19.33 11.27 8.93
C LEU A 198 20.46 11.63 9.90
N PRO A 199 20.14 12.11 11.12
CA PRO A 199 21.11 12.20 12.19
C PRO A 199 21.69 10.81 12.48
N PHE A 200 23.01 10.69 12.47
CA PHE A 200 23.67 9.42 12.78
C PHE A 200 24.38 9.43 14.15
N ASP A 201 24.60 10.62 14.71
CA ASP A 201 25.18 10.80 16.04
C ASP A 201 24.08 11.26 17.00
N LYS A 202 23.78 10.45 18.03
CA LYS A 202 22.76 10.81 19.03
C LYS A 202 23.20 11.97 19.93
N SER A 203 24.51 12.18 20.07
CA SER A 203 25.08 13.27 20.88
C SER A 203 25.16 14.58 20.12
N ASP A 204 25.18 14.52 18.78
CA ASP A 204 25.22 15.69 17.90
C ASP A 204 24.29 15.49 16.69
N PRO A 205 23.02 15.92 16.80
CA PRO A 205 22.04 15.79 15.72
C PRO A 205 22.38 16.57 14.44
N SER A 206 23.36 17.48 14.48
CA SER A 206 23.82 18.21 13.29
C SER A 206 24.64 17.34 12.34
N LYS A 207 25.17 16.21 12.83
CA LYS A 207 25.90 15.24 12.02
C LYS A 207 24.94 14.34 11.25
N LEU A 208 24.80 14.65 9.96
CA LEU A 208 23.89 13.96 9.06
C LEU A 208 24.61 12.95 8.17
N ARG A 209 23.96 11.81 7.91
CA ARG A 209 24.37 10.83 6.90
C ARG A 209 23.19 10.52 5.99
N ALA A 210 23.48 10.30 4.71
CA ALA A 210 22.47 9.77 3.80
C ALA A 210 22.02 8.38 4.26
N GLN A 211 20.70 8.17 4.27
CA GLN A 211 20.12 6.85 4.44
C GLN A 211 20.48 5.99 3.23
N PRO A 212 20.96 4.75 3.41
CA PRO A 212 21.11 3.81 2.29
C PRO A 212 19.73 3.36 1.78
N PRO A 213 19.62 2.87 0.53
CA PRO A 213 18.42 2.16 0.08
C PRO A 213 18.08 0.97 0.97
N THR A 214 16.85 0.48 0.86
CA THR A 214 16.34 -0.62 1.67
C THR A 214 15.87 -1.78 0.80
N LEU A 215 16.09 -3.01 1.26
CA LEU A 215 15.45 -4.18 0.68
C LEU A 215 13.99 -4.23 1.15
N VAL A 216 13.06 -4.35 0.22
CA VAL A 216 11.62 -4.40 0.48
C VAL A 216 11.00 -5.63 -0.18
N GLU A 217 9.95 -6.18 0.42
CA GLU A 217 9.17 -7.23 -0.21
C GLU A 217 8.32 -6.65 -1.35
N VAL A 218 8.27 -7.37 -2.47
CA VAL A 218 7.40 -7.03 -3.60
C VAL A 218 5.93 -7.19 -3.16
N PRO A 219 5.06 -6.20 -3.32
CA PRO A 219 3.64 -6.34 -2.97
C PRO A 219 2.95 -7.47 -3.75
N LYS A 220 1.92 -8.08 -3.16
CA LYS A 220 1.13 -9.13 -3.83
C LYS A 220 0.22 -8.56 -4.92
#